data_AF-A0A2A5X3R4-F1
#
_entry.id   AF-A0A2A5X3R4-F1
#
_cell.length_a   1.000
_cell.length_b   1.000
_cell.length_c   1.000
_cell.angle_alpha   90.00
_cell.angle_beta   90.00
_cell.angle_gamma   90.00
#
_symmetry.space_group_name_H-M   'P 1'
#
loop_
_entity.id
_entity.type
_entity.pdbx_description
1 polymer ?
#
loop_
_entity_poly.entity_id
_entity_poly.type
_entity_poly.pdbx_seq_one_letter_code
_entity_poly.pdbx_strand_id
1 'polypeptide(L)'
;MSPPLFVVVLLALSVIPSTAVHALESDRDQPALIEADEVELDFGSGQRIYRGNVSIKQGTIRIIADEVELFYQGEQLEKAIARGNPAVFRQRPDQKPHDVIGQSKIIELDEINNIVTFIDQATIRQGRDTISGETIVYDMARDKMKVRGQTRTTKAPEQPKVGSSQSPATLVTSGSDRPRIVLQPRSKETSATTVASTGSPDAKDMSTATHSNSLQTATFRAAYVVEGGALMYGVRSQASPSIGALNAGDPAKVITSSDGWSKVNVTRGVRVWIYGRYVSGQGPTGIVSGDNVRLRSAPSTGPDSVVVGKLMNGARVRILEVSNNWKMISPPVGFDVWMPSLRLRLLQNVNDTWSTTWQNNLNDDEK
;
A
#
# COMPACT_ATOMS: atom_id res chain seq x y z
N MET A 1 -51.91 -50.58 -17.38
CA MET A 1 -52.34 -50.85 -15.98
C MET A 1 -51.15 -50.57 -15.09
N SER A 2 -51.30 -49.60 -14.18
CA SER A 2 -50.28 -49.13 -13.23
C SER A 2 -50.11 -50.14 -12.05
N PRO A 3 -49.03 -50.04 -11.25
CA PRO A 3 -48.38 -51.14 -10.53
C PRO A 3 -48.91 -51.32 -9.09
N PRO A 4 -48.27 -52.17 -8.25
CA PRO A 4 -48.18 -51.86 -6.83
C PRO A 4 -46.74 -51.66 -6.34
N LEU A 5 -46.62 -50.63 -5.52
CA LEU A 5 -45.52 -50.23 -4.65
C LEU A 5 -44.97 -51.40 -3.81
N PHE A 6 -43.64 -51.46 -3.66
CA PHE A 6 -43.02 -51.88 -2.41
C PHE A 6 -41.95 -50.86 -2.01
N VAL A 7 -42.14 -50.30 -0.82
CA VAL A 7 -41.26 -49.37 -0.13
C VAL A 7 -40.05 -50.14 0.38
N VAL A 8 -38.84 -49.74 -0.03
CA VAL A 8 -37.59 -50.09 0.67
C VAL A 8 -36.86 -48.80 0.99
N VAL A 9 -36.93 -48.42 2.26
CA VAL A 9 -36.07 -47.42 2.89
C VAL A 9 -34.67 -48.02 2.94
N LEU A 10 -33.74 -47.49 2.14
CA LEU A 10 -32.31 -47.77 2.29
C LEU A 10 -31.59 -46.49 2.70
N LEU A 11 -31.17 -46.50 3.95
CA LEU A 11 -30.31 -45.54 4.63
C LEU A 11 -28.95 -45.50 3.90
N ALA A 12 -28.79 -44.60 2.93
CA ALA A 12 -27.49 -44.34 2.30
C ALA A 12 -26.68 -43.44 3.23
N LEU A 13 -25.78 -44.08 4.00
CA LEU A 13 -24.66 -43.46 4.70
C LEU A 13 -23.92 -42.51 3.74
N SER A 14 -24.14 -41.20 3.93
CA SER A 14 -23.35 -40.16 3.29
C SER A 14 -21.95 -40.21 3.87
N VAL A 15 -21.04 -40.87 3.15
CA VAL A 15 -19.61 -40.81 3.39
C VAL A 15 -19.19 -39.39 3.06
N ILE A 16 -19.04 -38.55 4.09
CA ILE A 16 -18.47 -37.22 3.95
C ILE A 16 -16.98 -37.42 3.60
N PRO A 17 -16.50 -37.08 2.39
CA PRO A 17 -15.08 -37.12 2.13
C PRO A 17 -14.40 -36.11 3.04
N SER A 18 -13.41 -36.57 3.80
CA SER A 18 -12.56 -35.73 4.63
C SER A 18 -11.81 -34.75 3.72
N THR A 19 -12.25 -33.50 3.72
CA THR A 19 -11.55 -32.42 3.03
C THR A 19 -10.28 -32.10 3.79
N ALA A 20 -9.16 -32.69 3.37
CA ALA A 20 -7.83 -32.18 3.72
C ALA A 20 -7.61 -30.85 2.96
N VAL A 21 -8.28 -29.78 3.40
CA VAL A 21 -8.04 -28.41 2.95
C VAL A 21 -6.85 -27.89 3.72
N HIS A 22 -5.65 -28.12 3.23
CA HIS A 22 -4.47 -27.39 3.69
C HIS A 22 -3.41 -27.30 2.59
N ALA A 23 -3.45 -26.18 1.86
CA ALA A 23 -2.27 -25.48 1.36
C ALA A 23 -2.75 -24.10 0.91
N LEU A 24 -2.50 -23.03 1.68
CA LEU A 24 -2.96 -21.69 1.33
C LEU A 24 -1.78 -20.73 1.25
N GLU A 25 -1.58 -20.21 0.05
CA GLU A 25 -0.77 -19.02 -0.27
C GLU A 25 -1.51 -18.24 -1.38
N SER A 26 -2.68 -17.70 -1.03
CA SER A 26 -3.68 -17.13 -1.95
C SER A 26 -3.16 -16.01 -2.88
N ASP A 27 -2.03 -15.40 -2.51
CA ASP A 27 -1.32 -14.42 -3.32
C ASP A 27 -0.88 -14.97 -4.67
N ARG A 28 -0.59 -16.27 -4.76
CA ARG A 28 -0.08 -16.90 -5.99
C ARG A 28 -1.13 -16.97 -7.10
N ASP A 29 -2.40 -17.02 -6.72
CA ASP A 29 -3.53 -16.97 -7.65
C ASP A 29 -3.81 -15.55 -8.14
N GLN A 30 -3.13 -14.54 -7.58
CA GLN A 30 -3.30 -13.15 -7.98
C GLN A 30 -2.39 -12.79 -9.17
N PRO A 31 -2.82 -11.84 -10.02
CA PRO A 31 -1.98 -11.36 -11.11
C PRO A 31 -0.71 -10.68 -10.57
N ALA A 32 0.43 -11.00 -11.17
CA ALA A 32 1.70 -10.34 -10.91
C ALA A 32 1.86 -9.09 -11.79
N LEU A 33 2.18 -7.96 -11.17
CA LEU A 33 2.61 -6.73 -11.82
C LEU A 33 4.10 -6.53 -11.54
N ILE A 34 4.90 -6.38 -12.60
CA ILE A 34 6.33 -6.12 -12.51
C ILE A 34 6.62 -4.80 -13.23
N GLU A 35 7.28 -3.88 -12.55
CA GLU A 35 7.72 -2.59 -13.08
C GLU A 35 9.24 -2.49 -12.90
N ALA A 36 9.95 -1.99 -13.92
CA ALA A 36 11.39 -1.77 -13.92
C ALA A 36 11.75 -0.71 -14.98
N ASP A 37 12.99 -0.22 -14.94
CA ASP A 37 13.50 0.73 -15.93
C ASP A 37 13.83 0.03 -17.26
N GLU A 38 14.37 -1.19 -17.19
CA GLU A 38 14.77 -2.00 -18.34
C GLU A 38 14.28 -3.44 -18.18
N VAL A 39 13.91 -4.06 -19.31
CA VAL A 39 13.47 -5.46 -19.37
C VAL A 39 14.14 -6.16 -20.54
N GLU A 40 14.80 -7.27 -20.25
CA GLU A 40 15.36 -8.21 -21.22
C GLU A 40 14.56 -9.52 -21.14
N LEU A 41 14.08 -10.00 -22.29
CA LEU A 41 13.24 -11.18 -22.39
C LEU A 41 13.88 -12.18 -23.36
N ASP A 42 14.31 -13.33 -22.85
CA ASP A 42 14.73 -14.46 -23.66
C ASP A 42 13.65 -15.54 -23.65
N PHE A 43 12.87 -15.58 -24.74
CA PHE A 43 11.80 -16.56 -24.91
C PHE A 43 12.33 -17.98 -25.20
N GLY A 44 13.59 -18.13 -25.61
CA GLY A 44 14.20 -19.43 -25.89
C GLY A 44 14.62 -20.15 -24.61
N SER A 45 15.25 -19.42 -23.68
CA SER A 45 15.65 -19.96 -22.37
C SER A 45 14.56 -19.86 -21.29
N GLY A 46 13.54 -19.03 -21.49
CA GLY A 46 12.52 -18.74 -20.47
C GLY A 46 13.00 -17.73 -19.41
N GLN A 47 14.18 -17.14 -19.60
CA GLN A 47 14.75 -16.15 -18.69
C GLN A 47 14.18 -14.75 -18.98
N ARG A 48 13.83 -14.01 -17.92
CA ARG A 48 13.42 -12.60 -17.98
C ARG A 48 14.18 -11.79 -16.95
N ILE A 49 14.84 -10.73 -17.37
CA ILE A 49 15.65 -9.90 -16.49
C ILE A 49 15.08 -8.49 -16.46
N TYR A 50 14.84 -7.99 -15.25
CA TYR A 50 14.33 -6.66 -14.97
C TYR A 50 15.43 -5.88 -14.26
N ARG A 51 15.78 -4.69 -14.74
CA ARG A 51 16.87 -3.87 -14.19
C ARG A 51 16.39 -2.45 -13.91
N GLY A 52 16.88 -1.89 -12.81
CA GLY A 52 16.57 -0.53 -12.37
C GLY A 52 15.19 -0.40 -11.74
N ASN A 53 15.17 0.07 -10.48
CA ASN A 53 13.95 0.38 -9.72
C ASN A 53 12.88 -0.72 -9.78
N VAL A 54 13.29 -1.99 -9.69
CA VAL A 54 12.37 -3.11 -9.89
C VAL A 54 11.37 -3.18 -8.74
N SER A 55 10.08 -3.24 -9.09
CA SER A 55 8.99 -3.48 -8.16
C SER A 55 8.09 -4.59 -8.65
N ILE A 56 7.86 -5.59 -7.81
CA ILE A 56 6.94 -6.70 -8.06
C ILE A 56 5.79 -6.60 -7.08
N LYS A 57 4.57 -6.84 -7.58
CA LYS A 57 3.34 -6.92 -6.79
C LYS A 57 2.50 -8.10 -7.25
N GLN A 58 2.21 -9.01 -6.33
CA GLN A 58 1.28 -10.12 -6.55
C GLN A 58 0.46 -10.31 -5.27
N GLY A 59 -0.86 -10.11 -5.32
CA GLY A 59 -1.70 -10.13 -4.10
C GLY A 59 -1.18 -9.18 -3.01
N THR A 60 -0.73 -9.72 -1.88
CA THR A 60 -0.03 -9.03 -0.80
C THR A 60 1.49 -9.01 -0.93
N ILE A 61 2.09 -9.98 -1.66
CA ILE A 61 3.53 -10.06 -1.98
C ILE A 61 4.00 -8.78 -2.67
N ARG A 62 5.04 -8.15 -2.11
CA ARG A 62 5.79 -7.06 -2.74
C ARG A 62 7.27 -7.39 -2.73
N ILE A 63 7.95 -7.14 -3.84
CA ILE A 63 9.41 -7.21 -3.94
C ILE A 63 9.91 -5.88 -4.49
N ILE A 64 10.98 -5.35 -3.91
CA ILE A 64 11.70 -4.16 -4.38
C ILE A 64 13.17 -4.54 -4.51
N ALA A 65 13.79 -4.24 -5.64
CA ALA A 65 15.18 -4.62 -5.92
C ALA A 65 15.80 -3.72 -7.00
N ASP A 66 17.13 -3.77 -7.12
CA ASP A 66 17.86 -3.11 -8.21
C ASP A 66 17.75 -3.95 -9.50
N GLU A 67 17.70 -5.29 -9.37
CA GLU A 67 17.56 -6.24 -10.46
C GLU A 67 16.72 -7.44 -10.03
N VAL A 68 15.91 -7.99 -10.93
CA VAL A 68 15.23 -9.27 -10.76
C VAL A 68 15.40 -10.15 -11.99
N GLU A 69 15.86 -11.38 -11.77
CA GLU A 69 15.91 -12.44 -12.76
C GLU A 69 14.78 -13.44 -12.50
N LEU A 70 13.96 -13.73 -13.51
CA LEU A 70 12.89 -14.72 -13.47
C LEU A 70 13.22 -15.88 -14.41
N PHE A 71 12.93 -17.10 -13.97
CA PHE A 71 13.13 -18.33 -14.72
C PHE A 71 11.79 -19.05 -14.90
N TYR A 72 11.35 -19.15 -16.15
CA TYR A 72 10.11 -19.81 -16.53
C TYR A 72 10.37 -21.15 -17.21
N GLN A 73 9.54 -22.14 -16.88
CA GLN A 73 9.43 -23.39 -17.63
C GLN A 73 8.07 -23.39 -18.35
N GLY A 74 8.10 -23.10 -19.64
CA GLY A 74 6.88 -22.79 -20.40
C GLY A 74 6.22 -21.50 -19.90
N GLU A 75 4.97 -21.60 -19.43
CA GLU A 75 4.25 -20.46 -18.85
C GLU A 75 4.36 -20.37 -17.31
N GLN A 76 4.94 -21.39 -16.66
CA GLN A 76 5.04 -21.48 -15.20
C GLN A 76 6.33 -20.81 -14.70
N LEU A 77 6.21 -19.89 -13.74
CA LEU A 77 7.36 -19.36 -13.00
C LEU A 77 7.90 -20.44 -12.06
N GLU A 78 9.19 -20.76 -12.14
CA GLU A 78 9.86 -21.69 -11.24
C GLU A 78 10.65 -20.98 -10.15
N LYS A 79 11.44 -19.98 -10.55
CA LYS A 79 12.38 -19.27 -9.66
C LYS A 79 12.43 -17.79 -9.97
N ALA A 80 12.55 -16.96 -8.92
CA ALA A 80 12.91 -15.55 -9.03
C ALA A 80 14.13 -15.25 -8.15
N ILE A 81 15.03 -14.39 -8.64
CA ILE A 81 16.20 -13.91 -7.90
C ILE A 81 16.18 -12.39 -7.93
N ALA A 82 15.98 -11.76 -6.78
CA ALA A 82 15.99 -10.33 -6.61
C ALA A 82 17.29 -9.88 -5.94
N ARG A 83 17.99 -8.92 -6.54
CA ARG A 83 19.27 -8.39 -6.07
C ARG A 83 19.15 -6.90 -5.81
N GLY A 84 19.68 -6.43 -4.69
CA GLY A 84 19.67 -4.99 -4.38
C GLY A 84 20.50 -4.64 -3.16
N ASN A 85 20.49 -3.36 -2.78
CA ASN A 85 21.24 -2.86 -1.64
C ASN A 85 20.37 -2.04 -0.64
N PRO A 86 19.42 -2.68 0.08
CA PRO A 86 19.03 -4.08 0.02
C PRO A 86 17.86 -4.34 -0.93
N ALA A 87 17.71 -5.59 -1.38
CA ALA A 87 16.43 -6.09 -1.87
C ALA A 87 15.45 -6.26 -0.69
N VAL A 88 14.17 -6.05 -0.94
CA VAL A 88 13.11 -6.09 0.08
C VAL A 88 11.96 -6.98 -0.39
N PHE A 89 11.55 -7.92 0.45
CA PHE A 89 10.34 -8.73 0.28
C PHE A 89 9.33 -8.37 1.38
N ARG A 90 8.05 -8.37 1.04
CA ARG A 90 6.96 -8.27 2.00
C ARG A 90 5.83 -9.19 1.59
N GLN A 91 5.27 -9.92 2.54
CA GLN A 91 4.05 -10.70 2.35
C GLN A 91 3.19 -10.59 3.61
N ARG A 92 1.88 -10.69 3.46
CA ARG A 92 0.96 -10.97 4.56
C ARG A 92 0.51 -12.43 4.44
N PRO A 93 1.00 -13.34 5.30
CA PRO A 93 0.57 -14.72 5.25
C PRO A 93 -0.95 -14.83 5.45
N ASP A 94 -1.55 -15.85 4.83
CA ASP A 94 -2.98 -16.04 4.86
C ASP A 94 -3.48 -16.14 6.31
N GLN A 95 -4.58 -15.43 6.59
CA GLN A 95 -5.22 -15.37 7.91
C GLN A 95 -4.35 -14.80 9.04
N LYS A 96 -3.20 -14.18 8.75
CA LYS A 96 -2.36 -13.51 9.74
C LYS A 96 -2.54 -11.98 9.69
N PRO A 97 -2.52 -11.30 10.86
CA PRO A 97 -2.70 -9.84 10.93
C PRO A 97 -1.41 -9.04 10.67
N HIS A 98 -0.26 -9.71 10.55
CA HIS A 98 1.04 -9.06 10.48
C HIS A 98 1.78 -9.46 9.21
N ASP A 99 2.38 -8.46 8.57
CA ASP A 99 3.26 -8.68 7.43
C ASP A 99 4.59 -9.29 7.91
N VAL A 100 5.12 -10.20 7.09
CA VAL A 100 6.50 -10.66 7.13
C VAL A 100 7.28 -9.79 6.15
N ILE A 101 8.25 -9.02 6.65
CA ILE A 101 9.10 -8.13 5.85
C ILE A 101 10.53 -8.63 5.94
N GLY A 102 11.11 -8.99 4.80
CA GLY A 102 12.49 -9.44 4.70
C GLY A 102 13.34 -8.48 3.89
N GLN A 103 14.60 -8.33 4.31
CA GLN A 103 15.61 -7.52 3.64
C GLN A 103 16.91 -8.29 3.58
N SER A 104 17.60 -8.27 2.43
CA SER A 104 18.91 -8.87 2.23
C SER A 104 19.51 -8.34 0.93
N LYS A 105 20.79 -8.63 0.62
CA LYS A 105 21.31 -8.25 -0.70
C LYS A 105 20.73 -9.09 -1.83
N ILE A 106 20.44 -10.36 -1.55
CA ILE A 106 19.85 -11.29 -2.50
C ILE A 106 18.63 -11.95 -1.85
N ILE A 107 17.52 -12.00 -2.58
CA ILE A 107 16.31 -12.75 -2.21
C ILE A 107 16.04 -13.74 -3.33
N GLU A 108 16.06 -15.03 -3.00
CA GLU A 108 15.67 -16.09 -3.92
C GLU A 108 14.28 -16.61 -3.56
N LEU A 109 13.37 -16.65 -4.52
CA LEU A 109 12.04 -17.24 -4.41
C LEU A 109 12.02 -18.52 -5.26
N ASP A 110 11.80 -19.64 -4.59
CA ASP A 110 11.39 -20.91 -5.23
C ASP A 110 9.87 -20.94 -5.22
N GLU A 111 9.31 -20.64 -6.38
CA GLU A 111 7.87 -20.52 -6.59
C GLU A 111 7.23 -21.91 -6.42
N ILE A 112 7.85 -22.98 -6.94
CA ILE A 112 7.28 -24.33 -6.86
C ILE A 112 7.18 -24.81 -5.40
N ASN A 113 8.22 -24.60 -4.60
CA ASN A 113 8.29 -25.10 -3.22
C ASN A 113 7.76 -24.14 -2.16
N ASN A 114 7.35 -22.91 -2.53
CA ASN A 114 6.93 -21.85 -1.60
C ASN A 114 8.02 -21.44 -0.61
N ILE A 115 9.27 -21.34 -1.07
CA ILE A 115 10.42 -21.02 -0.22
C ILE A 115 11.02 -19.69 -0.65
N VAL A 116 11.17 -18.77 0.32
CA VAL A 116 11.94 -17.54 0.15
C VAL A 116 13.23 -17.63 0.95
N THR A 117 14.36 -17.38 0.30
CA THR A 117 15.69 -17.39 0.92
C THR A 117 16.31 -16.01 0.84
N PHE A 118 16.60 -15.44 2.00
CA PHE A 118 17.28 -14.15 2.19
C PHE A 118 18.76 -14.40 2.41
N ILE A 119 19.64 -13.83 1.59
CA ILE A 119 21.08 -14.11 1.59
C ILE A 119 21.87 -12.80 1.63
N ASP A 120 22.91 -12.78 2.47
CA ASP A 120 23.81 -11.64 2.75
C ASP A 120 23.07 -10.49 3.45
N GLN A 121 23.42 -10.27 4.72
CA GLN A 121 22.80 -9.27 5.60
C GLN A 121 21.29 -9.44 5.79
N ALA A 122 20.83 -10.70 5.85
CA ALA A 122 19.42 -11.02 5.97
C ALA A 122 18.80 -10.55 7.29
N THR A 123 17.68 -9.82 7.19
CA THR A 123 16.85 -9.39 8.32
C THR A 123 15.38 -9.60 8.00
N ILE A 124 14.65 -10.22 8.92
CA ILE A 124 13.21 -10.43 8.85
C ILE A 124 12.55 -9.70 10.02
N ARG A 125 11.46 -8.99 9.75
CA ARG A 125 10.58 -8.39 10.75
C ARG A 125 9.17 -8.93 10.60
N GLN A 126 8.61 -9.43 11.69
CA GLN A 126 7.22 -9.86 11.78
C GLN A 126 6.59 -9.19 13.01
N GLY A 127 5.64 -8.28 12.78
CA GLY A 127 5.12 -7.42 13.84
C GLY A 127 6.22 -6.59 14.52
N ARG A 128 6.52 -6.92 15.78
CA ARG A 128 7.56 -6.25 16.60
C ARG A 128 8.86 -7.04 16.70
N ASP A 129 8.86 -8.28 16.23
CA ASP A 129 9.99 -9.17 16.37
C ASP A 129 10.91 -9.00 15.17
N THR A 130 12.22 -9.06 15.41
CA THR A 130 13.25 -8.94 14.37
C THR A 130 14.25 -10.07 14.50
N ILE A 131 14.56 -10.69 13.36
CA ILE A 131 15.45 -11.83 13.22
C ILE A 131 16.51 -11.44 12.18
N SER A 132 17.78 -11.68 12.48
CA SER A 132 18.87 -11.39 11.54
C SER A 132 19.83 -12.58 11.42
N GLY A 133 20.49 -12.70 10.27
CA GLY A 133 21.49 -13.73 10.01
C GLY A 133 22.19 -13.50 8.67
N GLU A 134 23.13 -14.38 8.33
CA GLU A 134 23.74 -14.40 6.99
C GLU A 134 22.75 -14.94 5.95
N THR A 135 21.98 -15.96 6.35
CA THR A 135 20.95 -16.56 5.52
C THR A 135 19.71 -16.86 6.35
N ILE A 136 18.54 -16.48 5.86
CA ILE A 136 17.24 -16.85 6.44
C ILE A 136 16.42 -17.54 5.36
N VAL A 137 15.96 -18.77 5.63
CA VAL A 137 15.05 -19.52 4.76
C VAL A 137 13.66 -19.48 5.38
N TYR A 138 12.67 -19.05 4.62
CA TYR A 138 11.26 -18.99 5.01
C TYR A 138 10.42 -19.90 4.11
N ASP A 139 9.80 -20.92 4.70
CA ASP A 139 8.77 -21.76 4.08
C ASP A 139 7.42 -21.08 4.32
N MET A 140 6.87 -20.46 3.28
CA MET A 140 5.65 -19.64 3.34
C MET A 140 4.44 -20.52 3.69
N ALA A 141 4.33 -21.69 3.03
CA ALA A 141 3.22 -22.61 3.20
C ALA A 141 3.10 -23.20 4.61
N ARG A 142 4.24 -23.34 5.30
CA ARG A 142 4.29 -23.88 6.68
C ARG A 142 4.50 -22.80 7.74
N ASP A 143 4.69 -21.55 7.34
CA ASP A 143 5.07 -20.43 8.20
C ASP A 143 6.30 -20.77 9.09
N LYS A 144 7.33 -21.37 8.48
CA LYS A 144 8.54 -21.85 9.19
C LYS A 144 9.81 -21.16 8.72
N MET A 145 10.63 -20.70 9.67
CA MET A 145 11.91 -20.04 9.39
C MET A 145 13.12 -20.83 9.88
N LYS A 146 14.20 -20.82 9.10
CA LYS A 146 15.52 -21.36 9.47
C LYS A 146 16.60 -20.31 9.24
N VAL A 147 17.40 -20.03 10.26
CA VAL A 147 18.41 -18.95 10.25
C VAL A 147 19.82 -19.55 10.33
N ARG A 148 20.78 -19.01 9.57
CA ARG A 148 22.21 -19.38 9.59
C ARG A 148 23.10 -18.12 9.56
N GLY A 149 24.25 -18.13 10.26
CA GLY A 149 25.38 -17.19 10.10
C GLY A 149 25.52 -16.03 11.10
N GLN A 150 26.45 -15.09 10.79
CA GLN A 150 26.95 -14.04 11.70
C GLN A 150 25.90 -12.91 11.92
N THR A 151 25.55 -12.65 13.18
CA THR A 151 24.59 -11.59 13.55
C THR A 151 25.34 -10.34 14.03
N ARG A 152 25.09 -9.17 13.42
CA ARG A 152 25.41 -7.86 14.01
C ARG A 152 24.14 -7.28 14.63
N THR A 153 24.14 -7.08 15.95
CA THR A 153 23.09 -6.29 16.62
C THR A 153 23.58 -4.91 16.98
N THR A 154 22.87 -3.88 16.52
CA THR A 154 22.82 -2.59 17.19
C THR A 154 21.45 -2.46 17.87
N LYS A 155 21.44 -2.23 19.19
CA LYS A 155 20.27 -1.62 19.86
C LYS A 155 19.92 -0.33 19.10
N ALA A 156 18.64 -0.02 18.92
CA ALA A 156 18.25 1.37 18.64
C ALA A 156 18.82 2.28 19.75
N PRO A 157 19.43 3.43 19.44
CA PRO A 157 19.99 4.31 20.47
C PRO A 157 18.87 4.78 21.40
N GLU A 158 19.00 4.47 22.68
CA GLU A 158 18.41 5.26 23.73
C GLU A 158 19.22 6.57 23.78
N GLN A 159 18.54 7.69 23.58
CA GLN A 159 19.10 9.03 23.45
C GLN A 159 20.00 9.39 24.65
N PRO A 160 21.32 9.61 24.49
CA PRO A 160 22.17 10.06 25.59
C PRO A 160 22.08 11.58 25.73
N LYS A 161 21.78 12.03 26.95
CA LYS A 161 22.09 13.40 27.40
C LYS A 161 23.60 13.66 27.26
N VAL A 162 23.90 14.92 26.94
CA VAL A 162 25.21 15.56 26.78
C VAL A 162 26.21 15.18 27.87
N GLY A 163 27.45 14.84 27.47
CA GLY A 163 28.63 14.70 28.32
C GLY A 163 29.86 14.25 27.53
N SER A 164 30.98 14.94 27.70
CA SER A 164 32.14 15.03 26.80
C SER A 164 33.21 13.92 26.89
N SER A 165 33.98 13.80 25.78
CA SER A 165 35.45 13.59 25.69
C SER A 165 36.05 12.25 25.21
N GLN A 166 36.79 12.39 24.10
CA GLN A 166 38.05 11.72 23.65
C GLN A 166 38.07 10.29 23.04
N SER A 167 38.66 10.22 21.84
CA SER A 167 39.12 9.04 21.05
C SER A 167 40.58 8.67 21.40
N PRO A 168 41.25 7.67 20.76
CA PRO A 168 40.82 6.47 19.98
C PRO A 168 41.49 5.16 20.50
N ALA A 169 41.03 3.96 20.09
CA ALA A 169 41.89 2.78 19.79
C ALA A 169 41.14 1.44 19.59
N THR A 170 41.57 0.73 18.54
CA THR A 170 41.71 -0.74 18.39
C THR A 170 40.50 -1.63 18.11
N LEU A 171 40.59 -2.24 16.92
CA LEU A 171 39.86 -3.39 16.40
C LEU A 171 40.10 -4.64 17.26
N VAL A 172 39.04 -5.25 17.79
CA VAL A 172 39.07 -6.63 18.32
C VAL A 172 37.86 -7.39 17.81
N THR A 173 38.14 -8.35 16.94
CA THR A 173 37.23 -9.39 16.45
C THR A 173 37.06 -10.45 17.53
N SER A 174 35.83 -10.69 18.00
CA SER A 174 35.49 -11.89 18.76
C SER A 174 34.14 -12.42 18.29
N GLY A 175 34.18 -13.54 17.58
CA GLY A 175 33.02 -14.18 16.98
C GLY A 175 32.23 -14.99 18.01
N SER A 176 30.91 -14.79 18.02
CA SER A 176 29.98 -15.72 18.65
C SER A 176 28.99 -16.22 17.61
N ASP A 177 29.02 -17.53 17.38
CA ASP A 177 28.42 -18.29 16.27
C ASP A 177 26.96 -18.68 16.54
N ARG A 178 26.13 -17.76 17.04
CA ARG A 178 24.75 -18.09 17.45
C ARG A 178 23.71 -17.13 16.87
N PRO A 179 22.60 -17.63 16.29
CA PRO A 179 21.50 -16.79 15.82
C PRO A 179 20.84 -16.05 16.99
N ARG A 180 20.44 -14.79 16.78
CA ARG A 180 19.79 -13.95 17.80
C ARG A 180 18.37 -13.56 17.37
N ILE A 181 17.41 -13.74 18.26
CA ILE A 181 15.99 -13.40 18.08
C ILE A 181 15.63 -12.35 19.12
N VAL A 182 14.94 -11.27 18.72
CA VAL A 182 14.37 -10.28 19.66
C VAL A 182 12.86 -10.47 19.69
N LEU A 183 12.33 -10.94 20.83
CA LEU A 183 10.90 -11.04 21.11
C LEU A 183 10.49 -9.91 22.06
N GLN A 184 9.51 -9.08 21.69
CA GLN A 184 9.03 -8.00 22.56
C GLN A 184 7.79 -8.43 23.38
N PRO A 185 7.78 -8.29 24.73
CA PRO A 185 6.60 -8.61 25.54
C PRO A 185 5.43 -7.64 25.27
N ARG A 186 4.19 -8.16 25.33
CA ARG A 186 2.94 -7.42 25.12
C ARG A 186 2.52 -6.75 26.44
N SER A 187 2.46 -5.42 26.49
CA SER A 187 1.80 -4.70 27.58
C SER A 187 0.28 -4.77 27.38
N LYS A 188 -0.43 -5.19 28.42
CA LYS A 188 -1.90 -5.23 28.51
C LYS A 188 -2.48 -3.82 28.42
N GLU A 189 -3.44 -3.61 27.53
CA GLU A 189 -4.26 -2.41 27.47
C GLU A 189 -5.48 -2.64 28.38
N THR A 190 -5.52 -1.92 29.50
CA THR A 190 -6.60 -1.96 30.49
C THR A 190 -7.65 -0.92 30.11
N SER A 191 -8.86 -1.39 29.83
CA SER A 191 -10.08 -0.58 29.77
C SER A 191 -10.35 0.11 31.11
N ALA A 192 -10.68 1.40 31.07
CA ALA A 192 -11.34 2.09 32.18
C ALA A 192 -12.39 3.08 31.65
N THR A 193 -13.65 2.71 31.88
CA THR A 193 -14.87 3.52 31.85
C THR A 193 -14.92 4.50 33.02
N THR A 194 -15.83 5.50 32.96
CA THR A 194 -16.51 6.29 34.05
C THR A 194 -16.24 7.81 33.85
N VAL A 195 -17.16 8.78 33.78
CA VAL A 195 -18.63 8.93 33.97
C VAL A 195 -19.11 10.27 33.37
N ALA A 196 -20.44 10.36 33.18
CA ALA A 196 -21.25 11.47 32.73
C ALA A 196 -21.38 12.68 33.69
N SER A 197 -21.79 13.84 33.14
CA SER A 197 -22.76 14.76 33.76
C SER A 197 -23.40 15.70 32.72
N THR A 198 -24.71 15.50 32.53
CA THR A 198 -25.85 16.43 32.34
C THR A 198 -25.67 17.89 31.90
N GLY A 199 -26.52 18.30 30.93
CA GLY A 199 -26.92 19.69 30.70
C GLY A 199 -27.64 19.95 29.35
N SER A 200 -28.97 19.93 29.36
CA SER A 200 -29.91 20.57 28.40
C SER A 200 -30.85 21.44 29.27
N PRO A 201 -31.55 22.52 28.83
CA PRO A 201 -32.28 22.65 27.56
C PRO A 201 -32.32 24.07 26.91
N ASP A 202 -32.74 24.17 25.64
CA ASP A 202 -33.97 24.87 25.20
C ASP A 202 -34.01 25.20 23.68
N ALA A 203 -35.24 25.21 23.19
CA ALA A 203 -35.70 25.07 21.80
C ALA A 203 -35.88 26.37 21.00
N LYS A 204 -35.84 26.30 19.65
CA LYS A 204 -37.00 26.53 18.73
C LYS A 204 -36.61 26.66 17.25
N ASP A 205 -37.13 25.72 16.47
CA ASP A 205 -38.02 25.89 15.29
C ASP A 205 -37.62 26.81 14.11
N MET A 206 -37.39 26.22 12.93
CA MET A 206 -38.23 26.37 11.72
C MET A 206 -37.64 25.66 10.49
N SER A 207 -38.39 24.66 10.00
CA SER A 207 -38.67 24.24 8.60
C SER A 207 -38.03 25.02 7.44
N THR A 208 -37.69 24.49 6.26
CA THR A 208 -37.95 23.22 5.54
C THR A 208 -37.24 23.35 4.19
N ALA A 209 -36.52 22.31 3.74
CA ALA A 209 -36.43 21.94 2.32
C ALA A 209 -35.89 20.51 2.22
N THR A 210 -36.82 19.58 2.20
CA THR A 210 -36.62 18.16 1.96
C THR A 210 -36.10 17.94 0.53
N HIS A 211 -34.87 17.45 0.40
CA HIS A 211 -34.49 16.59 -0.71
C HIS A 211 -34.10 15.23 -0.15
N SER A 212 -35.13 14.43 0.13
CA SER A 212 -34.99 12.98 0.22
C SER A 212 -34.49 12.49 -1.14
N ASN A 213 -33.27 11.94 -1.20
CA ASN A 213 -33.01 10.89 -2.17
C ASN A 213 -32.09 9.82 -1.59
N SER A 214 -32.73 8.65 -1.41
CA SER A 214 -32.20 7.29 -1.46
C SER A 214 -30.97 6.92 -0.63
N LEU A 215 -31.18 5.96 0.26
CA LEU A 215 -30.20 5.02 0.81
C LEU A 215 -29.30 4.45 -0.31
N GLN A 216 -28.23 5.17 -0.63
CA GLN A 216 -27.07 4.65 -1.35
C GLN A 216 -26.06 4.32 -0.27
N THR A 217 -25.78 3.04 -0.04
CA THR A 217 -24.68 2.59 0.82
C THR A 217 -23.44 3.36 0.40
N ALA A 218 -23.03 4.34 1.21
CA ALA A 218 -21.98 5.25 0.81
C ALA A 218 -20.70 4.42 0.59
N THR A 219 -20.24 4.38 -0.66
CA THR A 219 -18.97 3.75 -1.08
C THR A 219 -17.74 4.46 -0.49
N PHE A 220 -17.98 5.45 0.37
CA PHE A 220 -17.00 6.27 1.05
C PHE A 220 -17.51 6.64 2.45
N ARG A 221 -16.57 7.02 3.31
CA ARG A 221 -16.86 7.69 4.58
C ARG A 221 -16.52 9.16 4.47
N ALA A 222 -17.45 10.04 4.83
CA ALA A 222 -17.17 11.47 4.84
C ALA A 222 -16.20 11.83 5.97
N ALA A 223 -15.30 12.77 5.70
CA ALA A 223 -14.37 13.30 6.68
C ALA A 223 -14.12 14.80 6.45
N TYR A 224 -13.63 15.44 7.50
CA TYR A 224 -13.00 16.75 7.43
C TYR A 224 -11.52 16.65 7.76
N VAL A 225 -10.71 17.47 7.10
CA VAL A 225 -9.31 17.65 7.46
C VAL A 225 -9.21 18.36 8.80
N VAL A 226 -8.39 17.83 9.69
CA VAL A 226 -8.20 18.37 11.06
C VAL A 226 -7.29 19.60 11.06
N GLU A 227 -7.17 20.23 12.23
CA GLU A 227 -6.27 21.36 12.45
C GLU A 227 -4.82 21.05 12.06
N GLY A 228 -4.14 22.05 11.47
CA GLY A 228 -2.80 21.88 10.89
C GLY A 228 -2.80 21.35 9.44
N GLY A 229 -3.97 21.10 8.85
CA GLY A 229 -4.10 20.71 7.44
C GLY A 229 -3.56 19.32 7.14
N ALA A 230 -3.49 18.98 5.86
CA ALA A 230 -2.99 17.68 5.43
C ALA A 230 -2.25 17.74 4.10
N LEU A 231 -1.05 17.14 4.07
CA LEU A 231 -0.34 16.87 2.83
C LEU A 231 -0.93 15.64 2.14
N MET A 232 -0.97 15.70 0.81
CA MET A 232 -1.47 14.65 -0.06
C MET A 232 -0.34 14.05 -0.88
N TYR A 233 -0.42 12.75 -1.13
CA TYR A 233 0.64 11.95 -1.75
C TYR A 233 0.06 11.04 -2.84
N GLY A 234 0.84 10.74 -3.87
CA GLY A 234 0.46 9.77 -4.90
C GLY A 234 0.53 8.31 -4.44
N VAL A 235 1.29 8.04 -3.38
CA VAL A 235 1.50 6.71 -2.78
C VAL A 235 1.42 6.78 -1.26
N ARG A 236 1.26 5.64 -0.58
CA ARG A 236 1.22 5.53 0.89
C ARG A 236 2.61 5.67 1.53
N SER A 237 3.26 6.81 1.33
CA SER A 237 4.56 7.10 1.90
C SER A 237 4.75 8.60 2.09
N GLN A 238 5.16 9.02 3.29
CA GLN A 238 5.55 10.42 3.57
C GLN A 238 6.90 10.79 2.95
N ALA A 239 7.71 9.79 2.55
CA ALA A 239 8.93 10.02 1.79
C ALA A 239 8.66 10.30 0.29
N SER A 240 7.43 10.07 -0.18
CA SER A 240 7.01 10.51 -1.52
C SER A 240 6.91 12.04 -1.55
N PRO A 241 7.22 12.68 -2.68
CA PRO A 241 6.89 14.09 -2.86
C PRO A 241 5.40 14.34 -2.66
N SER A 242 5.06 15.43 -1.98
CA SER A 242 3.66 15.84 -1.83
C SER A 242 3.14 16.39 -3.15
N ILE A 243 1.90 16.07 -3.46
CA ILE A 243 1.20 16.52 -4.68
C ILE A 243 0.09 17.53 -4.36
N GLY A 244 0.20 18.17 -3.20
CA GLY A 244 -0.79 19.13 -2.73
C GLY A 244 -0.99 19.11 -1.23
N ALA A 245 -1.84 20.04 -0.79
CA ALA A 245 -2.26 20.16 0.59
C ALA A 245 -3.73 20.56 0.67
N LEU A 246 -4.38 20.15 1.75
CA LEU A 246 -5.70 20.60 2.15
C LEU A 246 -5.62 21.40 3.45
N ASN A 247 -6.51 22.39 3.57
CA ASN A 247 -6.66 23.19 4.77
C ASN A 247 -7.55 22.48 5.79
N ALA A 248 -7.41 22.87 7.05
CA ALA A 248 -8.32 22.43 8.10
C ALA A 248 -9.77 22.79 7.72
N GLY A 249 -10.68 21.83 7.88
CA GLY A 249 -12.09 21.97 7.50
C GLY A 249 -12.40 21.63 6.04
N ASP A 250 -11.40 21.35 5.19
CA ASP A 250 -11.69 20.87 3.84
C ASP A 250 -12.34 19.47 3.88
N PRO A 251 -13.40 19.22 3.09
CA PRO A 251 -14.08 17.93 3.08
C PRO A 251 -13.32 16.91 2.21
N ALA A 252 -13.30 15.66 2.65
CA ALA A 252 -12.72 14.53 1.93
C ALA A 252 -13.65 13.32 1.95
N LYS A 253 -13.67 12.56 0.83
CA LYS A 253 -14.33 11.25 0.74
C LYS A 253 -13.30 10.16 1.00
N VAL A 254 -13.40 9.46 2.12
CA VAL A 254 -12.49 8.36 2.47
C VAL A 254 -12.98 7.07 1.85
N ILE A 255 -12.22 6.53 0.89
CA ILE A 255 -12.58 5.31 0.15
C ILE A 255 -12.14 4.08 0.94
N THR A 256 -10.89 4.08 1.40
CA THR A 256 -10.33 2.99 2.21
C THR A 256 -9.28 3.54 3.17
N SER A 257 -9.12 2.88 4.31
CA SER A 257 -8.07 3.17 5.28
C SER A 257 -7.32 1.89 5.64
N SER A 258 -5.98 1.94 5.64
CA SER A 258 -5.11 0.83 6.04
C SER A 258 -3.78 1.38 6.50
N ASP A 259 -3.22 0.82 7.56
CA ASP A 259 -1.86 1.12 8.04
C ASP A 259 -1.61 2.61 8.34
N GLY A 260 -2.62 3.30 8.88
CA GLY A 260 -2.54 4.73 9.19
C GLY A 260 -2.61 5.65 7.96
N TRP A 261 -2.95 5.11 6.79
CA TRP A 261 -3.16 5.87 5.55
C TRP A 261 -4.59 5.72 5.07
N SER A 262 -5.15 6.82 4.56
CA SER A 262 -6.45 6.85 3.91
C SER A 262 -6.29 7.18 2.43
N LYS A 263 -6.90 6.37 1.57
CA LYS A 263 -7.14 6.75 0.17
C LYS A 263 -8.38 7.63 0.17
N VAL A 264 -8.24 8.83 -0.36
CA VAL A 264 -9.32 9.80 -0.36
C VAL A 264 -9.54 10.35 -1.74
N ASN A 265 -10.79 10.73 -2.01
CA ASN A 265 -11.08 11.67 -3.06
C ASN A 265 -11.33 13.06 -2.46
N VAL A 266 -10.84 14.07 -3.16
CA VAL A 266 -10.82 15.47 -2.75
C VAL A 266 -11.35 16.33 -3.89
N THR A 267 -11.76 17.55 -3.57
CA THR A 267 -12.37 18.49 -4.53
C THR A 267 -11.39 19.53 -5.06
N ARG A 268 -10.21 19.67 -4.44
CA ARG A 268 -9.24 20.71 -4.77
C ARG A 268 -7.86 20.41 -4.20
N GLY A 269 -6.90 21.26 -4.55
CA GLY A 269 -5.58 21.31 -3.92
C GLY A 269 -4.58 20.29 -4.46
N VAL A 270 -5.00 19.39 -5.35
CA VAL A 270 -4.11 18.43 -6.01
C VAL A 270 -3.41 19.11 -7.19
N ARG A 271 -2.08 18.97 -7.24
CA ARG A 271 -1.20 19.53 -8.25
C ARG A 271 -0.26 18.44 -8.72
N VAL A 272 -0.36 18.10 -9.99
CA VAL A 272 0.41 17.01 -10.59
C VAL A 272 0.90 17.42 -11.97
N TRP A 273 1.98 16.82 -12.41
CA TRP A 273 2.62 17.11 -13.69
C TRP A 273 2.22 16.10 -14.75
N ILE A 274 1.95 16.59 -15.95
CA ILE A 274 1.65 15.80 -17.14
C ILE A 274 2.52 16.30 -18.29
N TYR A 275 3.04 15.37 -19.10
CA TYR A 275 3.89 15.74 -20.23
C TYR A 275 3.04 16.47 -21.28
N GLY A 276 3.40 17.70 -21.59
CA GLY A 276 2.55 18.70 -22.24
C GLY A 276 2.05 18.31 -23.62
N ARG A 277 2.79 17.45 -24.35
CA ARG A 277 2.34 16.89 -25.64
C ARG A 277 1.02 16.12 -25.56
N TYR A 278 0.66 15.61 -24.37
CA TYR A 278 -0.55 14.84 -24.15
C TYR A 278 -1.74 15.69 -23.71
N VAL A 279 -1.57 17.00 -23.56
CA VAL A 279 -2.66 17.90 -23.16
C VAL A 279 -2.83 18.96 -24.24
N SER A 280 -3.91 18.80 -25.01
CA SER A 280 -4.36 19.81 -25.95
C SER A 280 -4.89 21.04 -25.22
N GLY A 281 -4.76 22.22 -25.82
CA GLY A 281 -5.18 23.49 -25.25
C GLY A 281 -4.02 24.35 -24.71
N GLN A 282 -4.15 25.66 -24.90
CA GLN A 282 -3.23 26.71 -24.43
C GLN A 282 -3.89 27.64 -23.39
N GLY A 283 -5.18 27.43 -23.09
CA GLY A 283 -5.93 28.18 -22.09
C GLY A 283 -5.89 27.52 -20.70
N PRO A 284 -6.73 27.97 -19.75
CA PRO A 284 -6.76 27.44 -18.38
C PRO A 284 -7.26 25.99 -18.30
N THR A 285 -7.78 25.43 -19.39
CA THR A 285 -8.24 24.05 -19.48
C THR A 285 -7.63 23.34 -20.68
N GLY A 286 -7.49 22.02 -20.56
CA GLY A 286 -6.99 21.17 -21.62
C GLY A 286 -7.67 19.79 -21.63
N ILE A 287 -7.51 19.08 -22.74
CA ILE A 287 -8.04 17.73 -22.92
C ILE A 287 -6.88 16.77 -23.17
N VAL A 288 -6.86 15.67 -22.42
CA VAL A 288 -5.86 14.62 -22.55
C VAL A 288 -6.07 13.86 -23.86
N SER A 289 -5.02 13.78 -24.69
CA SER A 289 -5.08 13.23 -26.05
C SER A 289 -4.60 11.78 -26.18
N GLY A 290 -4.33 11.09 -25.07
CA GLY A 290 -3.85 9.70 -25.07
C GLY A 290 -4.42 8.87 -23.93
N ASP A 291 -4.38 7.55 -24.08
CA ASP A 291 -4.80 6.61 -23.04
C ASP A 291 -3.68 6.35 -22.04
N ASN A 292 -4.05 6.13 -20.77
CA ASN A 292 -3.12 5.82 -19.69
C ASN A 292 -1.97 6.84 -19.50
N VAL A 293 -2.22 8.12 -19.83
CA VAL A 293 -1.22 9.18 -19.70
C VAL A 293 -0.84 9.37 -18.24
N ARG A 294 0.42 9.13 -17.91
CA ARG A 294 0.94 9.17 -16.55
C ARG A 294 0.95 10.60 -16.00
N LEU A 295 0.40 10.75 -14.81
CA LEU A 295 0.52 11.92 -13.95
C LEU A 295 1.68 11.72 -12.99
N ARG A 296 2.42 12.79 -12.71
CA ARG A 296 3.68 12.74 -11.96
C ARG A 296 3.76 13.77 -10.84
N SER A 297 4.59 13.49 -9.83
CA SER A 297 4.81 14.42 -8.72
C SER A 297 5.74 15.58 -9.07
N ALA A 298 6.60 15.43 -10.07
CA ALA A 298 7.53 16.45 -10.56
C ALA A 298 7.53 16.48 -12.11
N PRO A 299 7.98 17.57 -12.76
CA PRO A 299 8.08 17.68 -14.22
C PRO A 299 9.30 16.91 -14.75
N SER A 300 9.43 15.64 -14.41
CA SER A 300 10.59 14.80 -14.70
C SER A 300 10.14 13.35 -14.92
N THR A 301 10.87 12.60 -15.73
CA THR A 301 10.73 11.13 -15.79
C THR A 301 11.79 10.41 -14.97
N GLY A 302 12.68 11.16 -14.32
CA GLY A 302 13.77 10.65 -13.49
C GLY A 302 13.33 10.18 -12.10
N PRO A 303 14.30 9.77 -11.26
CA PRO A 303 14.05 9.12 -9.97
C PRO A 303 13.44 10.05 -8.90
N ASP A 304 13.51 11.36 -9.09
CA ASP A 304 12.90 12.38 -8.24
C ASP A 304 11.38 12.54 -8.48
N SER A 305 10.85 11.88 -9.52
CA SER A 305 9.46 11.99 -9.92
C SER A 305 8.71 10.66 -9.87
N VAL A 306 7.73 10.58 -8.96
CA VAL A 306 6.85 9.41 -8.80
C VAL A 306 5.65 9.52 -9.73
N VAL A 307 5.20 8.40 -10.30
CA VAL A 307 3.93 8.32 -11.02
C VAL A 307 2.80 8.24 -9.99
N VAL A 308 1.92 9.22 -10.00
CA VAL A 308 0.86 9.38 -8.98
C VAL A 308 -0.52 8.96 -9.46
N GLY A 309 -0.67 8.77 -10.77
CA GLY A 309 -1.91 8.31 -11.38
C GLY A 309 -1.83 8.31 -12.90
N LYS A 310 -2.95 8.04 -13.55
CA LYS A 310 -3.05 8.05 -15.01
C LYS A 310 -4.38 8.68 -15.42
N LEU A 311 -4.40 9.34 -16.58
CA LEU A 311 -5.62 9.84 -17.22
C LEU A 311 -5.83 9.15 -18.56
N MET A 312 -7.09 9.01 -18.94
CA MET A 312 -7.49 8.44 -20.22
C MET A 312 -7.70 9.53 -21.26
N ASN A 313 -7.79 9.13 -22.53
CA ASN A 313 -8.12 10.04 -23.60
C ASN A 313 -9.49 10.72 -23.32
N GLY A 314 -9.58 12.01 -23.60
CA GLY A 314 -10.78 12.81 -23.37
C GLY A 314 -10.91 13.36 -21.95
N ALA A 315 -10.03 12.98 -21.01
CA ALA A 315 -10.05 13.55 -19.67
C ALA A 315 -9.80 15.07 -19.72
N ARG A 316 -10.72 15.84 -19.12
CA ARG A 316 -10.60 17.30 -19.02
C ARG A 316 -9.80 17.66 -17.79
N VAL A 317 -8.78 18.50 -17.95
CA VAL A 317 -7.88 18.95 -16.89
C VAL A 317 -7.80 20.46 -16.85
N ARG A 318 -7.51 21.02 -15.68
CA ARG A 318 -7.23 22.45 -15.51
C ARG A 318 -5.72 22.66 -15.54
N ILE A 319 -5.22 23.50 -16.44
CA ILE A 319 -3.80 23.80 -16.56
C ILE A 319 -3.48 24.94 -15.59
N LEU A 320 -2.54 24.69 -14.69
CA LEU A 320 -2.11 25.63 -13.65
C LEU A 320 -0.81 26.34 -14.04
N GLU A 321 0.11 25.59 -14.64
CA GLU A 321 1.43 26.10 -15.03
C GLU A 321 1.93 25.33 -16.26
N VAL A 322 2.75 25.99 -17.07
CA VAL A 322 3.52 25.36 -18.15
C VAL A 322 5.00 25.58 -17.88
N SER A 323 5.76 24.49 -17.80
CA SER A 323 7.21 24.51 -17.55
C SER A 323 7.91 23.57 -18.53
N ASN A 324 8.64 24.16 -19.49
CA ASN A 324 9.26 23.44 -20.60
C ASN A 324 8.24 22.51 -21.31
N ASN A 325 8.53 21.21 -21.34
CA ASN A 325 7.67 20.20 -21.94
C ASN A 325 6.58 19.66 -21.01
N TRP A 326 6.40 20.25 -19.83
CA TRP A 326 5.46 19.77 -18.81
C TRP A 326 4.39 20.81 -18.52
N LYS A 327 3.21 20.33 -18.14
CA LYS A 327 2.13 21.15 -17.63
C LYS A 327 1.80 20.68 -16.22
N MET A 328 1.76 21.60 -15.26
CA MET A 328 1.17 21.31 -13.96
C MET A 328 -0.34 21.49 -14.10
N ILE A 329 -1.09 20.53 -13.59
CA ILE A 329 -2.55 20.49 -13.72
C ILE A 329 -3.23 20.25 -12.38
N SER A 330 -4.50 20.66 -12.30
CA SER A 330 -5.47 20.04 -11.40
C SER A 330 -6.13 18.87 -12.14
N PRO A 331 -6.08 17.64 -11.60
CA PRO A 331 -6.73 16.49 -12.20
C PRO A 331 -8.26 16.58 -12.07
N PRO A 332 -9.03 15.76 -12.81
CA PRO A 332 -10.47 15.71 -12.64
C PRO A 332 -10.90 15.32 -11.23
N VAL A 333 -12.09 15.76 -10.84
CA VAL A 333 -12.77 15.27 -9.63
C VAL A 333 -12.88 13.74 -9.70
N GLY A 334 -12.77 13.07 -8.56
CA GLY A 334 -12.65 11.61 -8.51
C GLY A 334 -11.21 11.10 -8.56
N PHE A 335 -10.20 11.96 -8.76
CA PHE A 335 -8.80 11.55 -8.62
C PHE A 335 -8.47 11.15 -7.19
N ASP A 336 -7.95 9.94 -7.02
CA ASP A 336 -7.61 9.41 -5.70
C ASP A 336 -6.22 9.86 -5.25
N VAL A 337 -6.12 10.26 -3.98
CA VAL A 337 -4.85 10.61 -3.34
C VAL A 337 -4.72 9.89 -1.99
N TRP A 338 -3.49 9.77 -1.51
CA TRP A 338 -3.20 9.22 -0.19
C TRP A 338 -2.90 10.33 0.80
N MET A 339 -3.40 10.17 2.03
CA MET A 339 -3.07 11.05 3.14
C MET A 339 -3.02 10.27 4.45
N PRO A 340 -2.24 10.73 5.45
CA PRO A 340 -2.24 10.10 6.77
C PRO A 340 -3.64 10.15 7.39
N SER A 341 -4.16 9.00 7.84
CA SER A 341 -5.50 8.89 8.43
C SER A 341 -5.68 9.76 9.67
N LEU A 342 -4.61 10.01 10.41
CA LEU A 342 -4.60 10.92 11.56
C LEU A 342 -5.02 12.35 11.19
N ARG A 343 -4.84 12.76 9.93
CA ARG A 343 -5.22 14.09 9.45
C ARG A 343 -6.70 14.20 9.08
N LEU A 344 -7.48 13.15 9.30
CA LEU A 344 -8.89 13.07 8.96
C LEU A 344 -9.74 12.83 10.20
N ARG A 345 -10.72 13.71 10.42
CA ARG A 345 -11.82 13.46 11.34
C ARG A 345 -12.99 12.89 10.56
N LEU A 346 -13.21 11.61 10.73
CA LEU A 346 -14.30 10.88 10.10
C LEU A 346 -15.65 11.30 10.72
N LEU A 347 -16.64 11.48 9.86
CA LEU A 347 -18.02 11.65 10.27
C LEU A 347 -18.68 10.28 10.51
N GLN A 348 -19.61 10.24 11.46
CA GLN A 348 -20.45 9.06 11.66
C GLN A 348 -21.40 8.88 10.48
N ASN A 349 -22.02 9.98 10.03
CA ASN A 349 -22.93 10.04 8.90
C ASN A 349 -22.60 11.26 8.04
N VAL A 350 -22.88 11.16 6.74
CA VAL A 350 -22.86 12.33 5.84
C VAL A 350 -23.99 13.28 6.27
N ASN A 351 -23.69 14.58 6.38
CA ASN A 351 -24.66 15.61 6.77
C ASN A 351 -24.72 16.75 5.75
N ASP A 352 -25.76 17.58 5.83
CA ASP A 352 -26.04 18.64 4.86
C ASP A 352 -24.92 19.68 4.76
N THR A 353 -24.29 20.01 5.90
CA THR A 353 -23.14 20.91 5.93
C THR A 353 -22.00 20.36 5.10
N TRP A 354 -21.62 19.09 5.31
CA TRP A 354 -20.55 18.45 4.56
C TRP A 354 -20.88 18.36 3.07
N SER A 355 -22.11 17.95 2.73
CA SER A 355 -22.56 17.84 1.34
C SER A 355 -22.55 19.20 0.62
N THR A 356 -23.01 20.25 1.30
CA THR A 356 -23.02 21.62 0.77
C THR A 356 -21.59 22.13 0.57
N THR A 357 -20.69 21.96 1.54
CA THR A 357 -19.28 22.32 1.38
C THR A 357 -18.63 21.55 0.23
N TRP A 358 -18.87 20.24 0.15
CA TRP A 358 -18.35 19.42 -0.95
C TRP A 358 -18.83 19.94 -2.31
N GLN A 359 -20.13 20.23 -2.45
CA GLN A 359 -20.69 20.72 -3.72
C GLN A 359 -20.21 22.12 -4.08
N ASN A 360 -20.09 23.03 -3.11
CA ASN A 360 -19.58 24.38 -3.36
C ASN A 360 -18.12 24.32 -3.85
N ASN A 361 -17.30 23.47 -3.25
CA ASN A 361 -15.92 23.30 -3.68
C ASN A 361 -15.80 22.81 -5.13
N LEU A 362 -16.71 21.91 -5.55
CA LEU A 362 -16.73 21.43 -6.94
C LEU A 362 -17.03 22.58 -7.90
N ASN A 363 -18.03 23.39 -7.58
CA ASN A 363 -18.45 24.51 -8.42
C ASN A 363 -17.38 25.61 -8.50
N ASP A 364 -16.57 25.78 -7.46
CA ASP A 364 -15.47 26.74 -7.45
C ASP A 364 -14.26 26.25 -8.25
N ASP A 365 -14.04 24.92 -8.34
CA ASP A 365 -12.94 24.36 -9.13
C ASP A 365 -13.27 24.30 -10.65
N GLU A 366 -14.55 24.42 -11.01
CA GLU A 366 -15.05 24.52 -12.40
C GLU A 366 -15.02 25.94 -12.98
N LYS A 367 -14.91 26.97 -12.13
CA LYS A 367 -14.75 28.39 -12.54
C LYS A 367 -13.28 28.73 -12.73
#